data_AF-A0A841VI89-F1
#
_entry.id   AF-A0A841VI89-F1
#
_cell.length_a   1.000
_cell.length_b   1.000
_cell.length_c   1.000
_cell.angle_alpha   90.00
_cell.angle_beta   90.00
_cell.angle_gamma   90.00
#
_symmetry.space_group_name_H-M   'P 1'
#
loop_
_entity.id
_entity.type
_entity.pdbx_description
1 polymer ?
#
loop_
_entity_poly.entity_id
_entity_poly.type
_entity_poly.pdbx_seq_one_letter_code
_entity_poly.pdbx_strand_id
1 'polypeptide(L)'
;MKQELTPTHTFQYIDEILAQQSINLLSLNPQKKIITSFAELENLITEQNTDIEILTNLQQTLEIIVCTQLQNFPENIFWDFDFLVSSMLRQALLANEGAIPFIKVFGEKMVSLVEMFGTKTEIRFRYVHDFMYGFEWARWVQKEPQKRAYIEPFSLVFLDYLLAKGKELVQRINHGQVVSYKLCDTGYRNPFTFSREPEDEYRLLTYLAEEQLIPVAVWNWNASPVWNKPFQEMRQELALKLNIQPQKH
;
A
#
# COMPACT_ATOMS: atom_id res chain seq x y z
N MET A 1 -26.86 5.15 31.68
CA MET A 1 -27.17 6.12 30.61
C MET A 1 -26.25 5.79 29.44
N LYS A 2 -26.80 5.22 28.36
CA LYS A 2 -26.05 5.08 27.11
C LYS A 2 -25.96 6.48 26.53
N GLN A 3 -24.78 7.08 26.53
CA GLN A 3 -24.54 8.26 25.71
C GLN A 3 -24.60 7.77 24.26
N GLU A 4 -25.65 8.16 23.55
CA GLU A 4 -25.64 8.13 22.09
C GLU A 4 -24.58 9.14 21.66
N LEU A 5 -23.38 8.63 21.36
CA LEU A 5 -22.37 9.37 20.63
C LEU A 5 -22.97 9.62 19.24
N THR A 6 -23.40 10.85 18.98
CA THR A 6 -23.56 11.33 17.61
C THR A 6 -22.27 11.02 16.86
N PRO A 7 -22.31 10.32 15.71
CA PRO A 7 -21.11 10.06 14.93
C PRO A 7 -20.60 11.40 14.41
N THR A 8 -19.62 11.98 15.07
CA THR A 8 -18.67 12.85 14.40
C THR A 8 -17.96 11.95 13.41
N HIS A 9 -18.29 12.07 12.12
CA HIS A 9 -17.59 11.38 11.04
C HIS A 9 -16.15 11.88 10.98
N THR A 10 -15.31 11.41 11.89
CA THR A 10 -14.00 12.01 12.17
C THR A 10 -13.04 11.67 11.03
N PHE A 11 -13.30 10.57 10.34
CA PHE A 11 -12.51 10.10 9.21
C PHE A 11 -12.89 10.78 7.89
N GLN A 12 -14.08 11.40 7.80
CA GLN A 12 -14.51 12.17 6.62
C GLN A 12 -13.53 13.29 6.26
N TYR A 13 -12.83 13.85 7.24
CA TYR A 13 -11.78 14.83 7.00
C TYR A 13 -10.68 14.33 6.05
N ILE A 14 -10.38 13.03 6.06
CA ILE A 14 -9.41 12.42 5.12
C ILE A 14 -9.99 12.41 3.70
N ASP A 15 -11.28 12.13 3.55
CA ASP A 15 -11.96 12.22 2.25
C ASP A 15 -11.94 13.67 1.71
N GLU A 16 -12.09 14.66 2.59
CA GLU A 16 -11.99 16.08 2.22
C GLU A 16 -10.58 16.46 1.76
N ILE A 17 -9.53 15.98 2.44
CA ILE A 17 -8.14 16.14 2.00
C ILE A 17 -7.97 15.58 0.59
N LEU A 18 -8.46 14.36 0.35
CA LEU A 18 -8.36 13.69 -0.94
C LEU A 18 -9.14 14.43 -2.04
N ALA A 19 -10.34 14.94 -1.74
CA ALA A 19 -11.15 15.71 -2.68
C ALA A 19 -10.53 17.06 -3.07
N GLN A 20 -9.70 17.65 -2.20
CA GLN A 20 -8.94 18.87 -2.52
C GLN A 20 -7.78 18.60 -3.47
N GLN A 21 -7.31 17.35 -3.54
CA GLN A 21 -6.32 16.95 -4.53
C GLN A 21 -7.01 16.73 -5.87
N SER A 22 -6.47 17.29 -6.95
CA SER A 22 -6.99 17.08 -8.32
C SER A 22 -6.62 15.68 -8.85
N ILE A 23 -6.90 14.64 -8.08
CA ILE A 23 -6.59 13.24 -8.37
C ILE A 23 -7.87 12.42 -8.55
N ASN A 24 -7.78 11.35 -9.34
CA ASN A 24 -8.86 10.38 -9.45
C ASN A 24 -8.69 9.32 -8.36
N LEU A 25 -9.67 9.21 -7.45
CA LEU A 25 -9.67 8.23 -6.36
C LEU A 25 -10.13 6.85 -6.86
N LEU A 26 -9.38 6.29 -7.81
CA LEU A 26 -9.69 5.00 -8.41
C LEU A 26 -9.41 3.86 -7.44
N SER A 27 -10.26 2.85 -7.51
CA SER A 27 -10.11 1.58 -6.80
C SER A 27 -9.69 0.50 -7.77
N LEU A 28 -8.86 -0.43 -7.30
CA LEU A 28 -8.48 -1.62 -8.07
C LEU A 28 -9.51 -2.75 -7.95
N ASN A 29 -10.58 -2.54 -7.19
CA ASN A 29 -11.70 -3.47 -7.08
C ASN A 29 -12.39 -3.70 -8.45
N PRO A 30 -12.48 -4.95 -8.96
CA PRO A 30 -13.16 -5.23 -10.22
C PRO A 30 -14.66 -4.91 -10.23
N GLN A 31 -15.29 -4.78 -9.06
CA GLN A 31 -16.72 -4.51 -8.90
C GLN A 31 -17.04 -3.02 -8.67
N LYS A 32 -16.05 -2.16 -8.38
CA LYS A 32 -16.29 -0.72 -8.17
C LYS A 32 -15.13 0.14 -8.66
N LYS A 33 -15.46 1.29 -9.23
CA LYS A 33 -14.47 2.20 -9.84
C LYS A 33 -13.75 3.09 -8.83
N ILE A 34 -14.41 3.45 -7.73
CA ILE A 34 -13.89 4.39 -6.73
C ILE A 34 -13.64 3.68 -5.40
N ILE A 35 -12.69 4.20 -4.63
CA ILE A 35 -12.29 3.66 -3.32
C ILE A 35 -13.45 3.66 -2.32
N THR A 36 -13.34 2.83 -1.28
CA THR A 36 -14.18 3.01 -0.08
C THR A 36 -13.77 4.32 0.56
N SER A 37 -14.73 5.18 0.90
CA SER A 37 -14.43 6.43 1.61
C SER A 37 -13.92 6.14 3.03
N PHE A 38 -13.12 7.05 3.58
CA PHE A 38 -12.66 6.95 4.96
C PHE A 38 -13.82 7.06 5.96
N ALA A 39 -14.88 7.81 5.64
CA ALA A 39 -16.13 7.78 6.39
C ALA A 39 -16.80 6.39 6.41
N GLU A 40 -16.77 5.64 5.31
CA GLU A 40 -17.25 4.25 5.29
C GLU A 40 -16.32 3.31 6.07
N LEU A 41 -15.00 3.50 5.98
CA LEU A 41 -14.03 2.73 6.77
C LEU A 41 -14.21 2.96 8.27
N GLU A 42 -14.55 4.16 8.71
CA GLU A 42 -14.90 4.46 10.11
C GLU A 42 -16.04 3.58 10.61
N ASN A 43 -17.10 3.41 9.81
CA ASN A 43 -18.20 2.52 10.17
C ASN A 43 -17.70 1.09 10.40
N LEU A 44 -16.87 0.55 9.49
CA LEU A 44 -16.29 -0.79 9.61
C LEU A 44 -15.37 -0.94 10.83
N ILE A 45 -14.61 0.10 11.18
CA ILE A 45 -13.78 0.11 12.40
C ILE A 45 -14.70 0.09 13.63
N THR A 46 -15.74 0.94 13.67
CA THR A 46 -16.64 1.07 14.83
C THR A 46 -17.47 -0.18 15.10
N GLU A 47 -17.74 -0.99 14.08
CA GLU A 47 -18.36 -2.31 14.22
C GLU A 47 -17.46 -3.29 15.01
N GLN A 48 -16.13 -3.14 14.93
CA GLN A 48 -15.18 -4.01 15.62
C GLN A 48 -14.67 -3.42 16.94
N ASN A 49 -14.58 -2.09 17.05
CA ASN A 49 -14.04 -1.43 18.22
C ASN A 49 -14.66 -0.03 18.40
N THR A 50 -15.15 0.25 19.60
CA THR A 50 -15.78 1.53 19.97
C THR A 50 -14.93 2.37 20.93
N ASP A 51 -13.70 1.94 21.23
CA ASP A 51 -12.76 2.70 22.06
C ASP A 51 -12.33 3.99 21.34
N ILE A 52 -12.75 5.13 21.90
CA ILE A 52 -12.54 6.48 21.34
C ILE A 52 -11.04 6.81 21.19
N GLU A 53 -10.20 6.36 22.12
CA GLU A 53 -8.76 6.66 22.08
C GLU A 53 -8.10 5.90 20.93
N ILE A 54 -8.49 4.64 20.73
CA ILE A 54 -8.03 3.84 19.57
C ILE A 54 -8.53 4.46 18.26
N LEU A 55 -9.81 4.82 18.17
CA LEU A 55 -10.38 5.46 16.98
C LEU A 55 -9.65 6.75 16.61
N THR A 56 -9.36 7.60 17.61
CA THR A 56 -8.63 8.87 17.41
C THR A 56 -7.21 8.62 16.91
N ASN A 57 -6.48 7.65 17.49
CA ASN A 57 -5.13 7.33 17.03
C ASN A 57 -5.13 6.72 15.62
N LEU A 58 -6.10 5.86 15.29
CA LEU A 58 -6.25 5.32 13.94
C LEU A 58 -6.48 6.42 12.91
N GLN A 59 -7.39 7.35 13.20
CA GLN A 59 -7.68 8.49 12.33
C GLN A 59 -6.42 9.32 12.06
N GLN A 60 -5.72 9.75 13.13
CA GLN A 60 -4.51 10.56 13.02
C GLN A 60 -3.41 9.83 12.24
N THR A 61 -3.22 8.53 12.51
CA THR A 61 -2.24 7.71 11.79
C THR A 61 -2.59 7.59 10.31
N LEU A 62 -3.86 7.36 9.96
CA LEU A 62 -4.29 7.25 8.58
C LEU A 62 -4.18 8.57 7.83
N GLU A 63 -4.56 9.68 8.45
CA GLU A 63 -4.38 11.02 7.89
C GLU A 63 -2.92 11.27 7.51
N ILE A 64 -1.98 10.99 8.43
CA ILE A 64 -0.55 11.20 8.18
C ILE A 64 -0.08 10.28 7.04
N ILE A 65 -0.48 9.00 7.03
CA ILE A 65 -0.11 8.06 5.95
C ILE A 65 -0.63 8.56 4.60
N VAL A 66 -1.90 8.96 4.51
CA VAL A 66 -2.54 9.45 3.27
C VAL A 66 -1.85 10.72 2.79
N CYS A 67 -1.67 11.72 3.66
CA CYS A 67 -0.96 12.95 3.33
C CYS A 67 0.47 12.67 2.84
N THR A 68 1.18 11.75 3.48
CA THR A 68 2.53 11.38 3.07
C THR A 68 2.52 10.69 1.70
N GLN A 69 1.54 9.82 1.42
CA GLN A 69 1.41 9.18 0.11
C GLN A 69 1.10 10.17 -1.01
N LEU A 70 0.18 11.11 -0.78
CA LEU A 70 -0.14 12.19 -1.72
C LEU A 70 1.10 12.99 -2.11
N GLN A 71 1.94 13.31 -1.12
CA GLN A 71 3.14 14.10 -1.34
C GLN A 71 4.27 13.33 -2.06
N ASN A 72 4.36 12.02 -1.84
CA ASN A 72 5.48 11.20 -2.31
C ASN A 72 5.16 10.37 -3.55
N PHE A 73 3.87 10.18 -3.86
CA PHE A 73 3.38 9.48 -5.05
C PHE A 73 2.25 10.29 -5.71
N PRO A 74 2.55 11.50 -6.23
CA PRO A 74 1.54 12.39 -6.79
C PRO A 74 0.82 11.81 -8.02
N GLU A 75 1.43 10.81 -8.67
CA GLU A 75 0.89 10.12 -9.84
C GLU A 75 0.30 8.75 -9.50
N ASN A 76 0.09 8.45 -8.21
CA ASN A 76 -0.53 7.20 -7.79
C ASN A 76 -1.94 7.05 -8.38
N ILE A 77 -2.26 5.86 -8.89
CA ILE A 77 -3.48 5.62 -9.67
C ILE A 77 -4.57 5.06 -8.76
N PHE A 78 -4.25 4.02 -8.00
CA PHE A 78 -5.21 3.31 -7.17
C PHE A 78 -4.95 3.56 -5.69
N TRP A 79 -6.01 3.85 -4.95
CA TRP A 79 -5.95 4.39 -3.59
C TRP A 79 -6.73 3.53 -2.58
N ASP A 80 -6.72 2.21 -2.74
CA ASP A 80 -7.44 1.32 -1.83
C ASP A 80 -6.77 1.24 -0.45
N PHE A 81 -7.57 1.29 0.62
CA PHE A 81 -7.09 1.25 2.01
C PHE A 81 -7.75 0.20 2.89
N ASP A 82 -8.84 -0.45 2.44
CA ASP A 82 -9.70 -1.29 3.29
C ASP A 82 -8.92 -2.35 4.08
N PHE A 83 -8.07 -3.13 3.41
CA PHE A 83 -7.28 -4.17 4.06
C PHE A 83 -6.11 -3.61 4.88
N LEU A 84 -5.53 -2.47 4.49
CA LEU A 84 -4.49 -1.82 5.30
C LEU A 84 -5.09 -1.42 6.66
N VAL A 85 -6.25 -0.77 6.63
CA VAL A 85 -6.98 -0.34 7.83
C VAL A 85 -7.39 -1.54 8.66
N SER A 86 -7.98 -2.57 8.04
CA SER A 86 -8.41 -3.76 8.76
C SER A 86 -7.23 -4.53 9.37
N SER A 87 -6.10 -4.65 8.67
CA SER A 87 -4.89 -5.30 9.19
C SER A 87 -4.26 -4.49 10.33
N MET A 88 -4.17 -3.17 10.19
CA MET A 88 -3.67 -2.30 11.26
C MET A 88 -4.52 -2.42 12.53
N LEU A 89 -5.86 -2.35 12.39
CA LEU A 89 -6.78 -2.50 13.52
C LEU A 89 -6.65 -3.87 14.19
N ARG A 90 -6.71 -4.97 13.42
CA ARG A 90 -6.60 -6.33 13.96
C ARG A 90 -5.28 -6.53 14.71
N GLN A 91 -4.17 -6.11 14.12
CA GLN A 91 -2.86 -6.26 14.74
C GLN A 91 -2.72 -5.40 16.00
N ALA A 92 -3.25 -4.17 16.00
CA ALA A 92 -3.26 -3.31 17.17
C ALA A 92 -4.02 -3.95 18.35
N LEU A 93 -5.19 -4.54 18.08
CA LEU A 93 -6.00 -5.20 19.10
C LEU A 93 -5.35 -6.47 19.68
N LEU A 94 -4.44 -7.09 18.94
CA LEU A 94 -3.70 -8.28 19.37
C LEU A 94 -2.30 -7.96 19.93
N ALA A 95 -1.87 -6.70 19.89
CA ALA A 95 -0.52 -6.30 20.28
C ALA A 95 -0.32 -6.38 21.81
N ASN A 96 0.76 -7.02 22.25
CA ASN A 96 1.08 -7.19 23.67
C ASN A 96 1.40 -5.85 24.36
N GLU A 97 2.06 -4.93 23.67
CA GLU A 97 2.33 -3.57 24.16
C GLU A 97 1.09 -2.65 24.20
N GLY A 98 -0.05 -3.13 23.68
CA GLY A 98 -1.30 -2.39 23.59
C GLY A 98 -1.52 -1.73 22.22
N ALA A 99 -2.78 -1.45 21.90
CA ALA A 99 -3.20 -0.97 20.59
C ALA A 99 -2.60 0.39 20.21
N ILE A 100 -2.57 1.35 21.14
CA ILE A 100 -2.12 2.73 20.84
C ILE A 100 -0.61 2.77 20.52
N PRO A 101 0.29 2.18 21.34
CA PRO A 101 1.70 2.08 20.98
C PRO A 101 1.92 1.40 19.63
N PHE A 102 1.18 0.32 19.34
CA PHE A 102 1.26 -0.37 18.07
C PHE A 102 0.88 0.55 16.89
N ILE A 103 -0.26 1.24 16.97
CA ILE A 103 -0.75 2.13 15.90
C ILE A 103 0.26 3.23 15.58
N LYS A 104 0.87 3.82 16.62
CA LYS A 104 1.92 4.85 16.45
C LYS A 104 3.14 4.30 15.71
N VAL A 105 3.67 3.17 16.17
CA VAL A 105 4.84 2.54 15.54
C VAL A 105 4.53 2.10 14.12
N PHE A 106 3.33 1.58 13.86
CA PHE A 106 2.87 1.24 12.52
C PHE A 106 2.87 2.48 11.61
N GLY A 107 2.27 3.57 12.07
CA GLY A 107 2.23 4.85 11.36
C GLY A 107 3.61 5.38 11.02
N GLU A 108 4.51 5.42 12.01
CA GLU A 108 5.91 5.87 11.83
C GLU A 108 6.64 5.06 10.76
N LYS A 109 6.49 3.73 10.77
CA LYS A 109 7.12 2.84 9.77
C LYS A 109 6.50 3.03 8.39
N MET A 110 5.18 3.15 8.30
CA MET A 110 4.47 3.40 7.04
C MET A 110 4.90 4.72 6.40
N VAL A 111 4.93 5.81 7.17
CA VAL A 111 5.40 7.12 6.72
C VAL A 111 6.86 7.03 6.24
N SER A 112 7.72 6.43 7.05
CA SER A 112 9.14 6.25 6.69
C SER A 112 9.33 5.47 5.38
N LEU A 113 8.50 4.45 5.12
CA LEU A 113 8.52 3.70 3.87
C LEU A 113 8.05 4.55 2.69
N VAL A 114 6.93 5.24 2.85
CA VAL A 114 6.34 6.08 1.80
C VAL A 114 7.31 7.19 1.39
N GLU A 115 7.93 7.87 2.36
CA GLU A 115 8.95 8.88 2.10
C GLU A 115 10.18 8.27 1.42
N MET A 116 10.67 7.12 1.92
CA MET A 116 11.89 6.51 1.41
C MET A 116 11.76 6.05 -0.05
N PHE A 117 10.65 5.44 -0.42
CA PHE A 117 10.45 4.85 -1.75
C PHE A 117 9.87 5.82 -2.78
N GLY A 118 9.27 6.92 -2.34
CA GLY A 118 8.62 7.89 -3.20
C GLY A 118 9.54 8.75 -4.05
N THR A 119 8.94 9.75 -4.68
CA THR A 119 9.59 10.61 -5.69
C THR A 119 10.60 11.60 -5.12
N LYS A 120 10.58 11.82 -3.80
CA LYS A 120 11.44 12.81 -3.11
C LYS A 120 12.82 12.29 -2.71
N THR A 121 13.14 11.02 -2.98
CA THR A 121 14.43 10.40 -2.65
C THR A 121 15.17 9.94 -3.90
N GLU A 122 16.27 9.20 -3.73
CA GLU A 122 17.01 8.59 -4.84
C GLU A 122 16.32 7.35 -5.43
N ILE A 123 15.35 6.77 -4.72
CA ILE A 123 14.59 5.60 -5.19
C ILE A 123 13.61 6.00 -6.29
N ARG A 124 12.83 7.07 -6.11
CA ARG A 124 11.91 7.63 -7.12
C ARG A 124 10.98 6.60 -7.75
N PHE A 125 10.30 5.78 -6.95
CA PHE A 125 9.21 4.99 -7.48
C PHE A 125 7.98 5.87 -7.72
N ARG A 126 7.32 5.64 -8.85
CA ARG A 126 6.18 6.45 -9.29
C ARG A 126 4.90 6.13 -8.53
N TYR A 127 4.74 4.88 -8.09
CA TYR A 127 3.52 4.37 -7.46
C TYR A 127 3.82 3.56 -6.21
N VAL A 128 2.91 3.60 -5.24
CA VAL A 128 3.00 2.80 -4.00
C VAL A 128 2.46 1.36 -4.19
N HIS A 129 1.92 1.06 -5.36
CA HIS A 129 1.18 -0.16 -5.69
C HIS A 129 1.89 -1.47 -5.31
N ASP A 130 3.21 -1.60 -5.56
CA ASP A 130 3.93 -2.86 -5.30
C ASP A 130 3.98 -3.19 -3.79
N PHE A 131 3.98 -2.15 -2.96
CA PHE A 131 3.88 -2.26 -1.51
C PHE A 131 2.44 -2.53 -1.07
N MET A 132 1.49 -1.67 -1.46
CA MET A 132 0.09 -1.78 -1.02
C MET A 132 -0.52 -3.11 -1.45
N TYR A 133 -0.40 -3.49 -2.72
CA TYR A 133 -0.99 -4.71 -3.27
C TYR A 133 -0.21 -5.99 -2.93
N GLY A 134 0.80 -5.88 -2.06
CA GLY A 134 1.45 -7.02 -1.44
C GLY A 134 2.40 -7.81 -2.33
N PHE A 135 2.82 -7.27 -3.48
CA PHE A 135 3.82 -7.92 -4.33
C PHE A 135 5.17 -8.08 -3.60
N GLU A 136 5.59 -7.04 -2.88
CA GLU A 136 6.79 -7.11 -2.05
C GLU A 136 6.66 -8.13 -0.91
N TRP A 137 5.49 -8.18 -0.27
CA TRP A 137 5.21 -9.11 0.82
C TRP A 137 5.24 -10.56 0.33
N ALA A 138 4.50 -10.87 -0.74
CA ALA A 138 4.46 -12.22 -1.31
C ALA A 138 5.87 -12.71 -1.69
N ARG A 139 6.65 -11.85 -2.37
CA ARG A 139 8.03 -12.16 -2.74
C ARG A 139 8.94 -12.39 -1.53
N TRP A 140 8.75 -11.62 -0.45
CA TRP A 140 9.53 -11.78 0.77
C TRP A 140 9.21 -13.09 1.49
N VAL A 141 7.91 -13.46 1.58
CA VAL A 141 7.46 -14.73 2.15
C VAL A 141 7.99 -15.91 1.35
N GLN A 142 7.90 -15.86 0.01
CA GLN A 142 8.37 -16.92 -0.89
C GLN A 142 9.85 -17.28 -0.72
N LYS A 143 10.70 -16.33 -0.30
CA LYS A 143 12.12 -16.58 -0.08
C LYS A 143 12.40 -17.50 1.11
N GLU A 144 11.57 -17.44 2.16
CA GLU A 144 11.70 -18.31 3.34
C GLU A 144 10.31 -18.71 3.88
N PRO A 145 9.54 -19.53 3.14
CA PRO A 145 8.14 -19.80 3.47
C PRO A 145 7.96 -20.39 4.86
N GLN A 146 8.86 -21.28 5.28
CA GLN A 146 8.82 -21.96 6.57
C GLN A 146 8.87 -20.99 7.77
N LYS A 147 9.47 -19.81 7.59
CA LYS A 147 9.59 -18.80 8.65
C LYS A 147 8.62 -17.63 8.49
N ARG A 148 8.01 -17.46 7.32
CA ARG A 148 7.31 -16.23 6.96
C ARG A 148 5.86 -16.42 6.51
N ALA A 149 5.44 -17.66 6.23
CA ALA A 149 4.08 -17.93 5.74
C ALA A 149 2.97 -17.51 6.73
N TYR A 150 3.28 -17.45 8.03
CA TYR A 150 2.37 -17.00 9.08
C TYR A 150 2.41 -15.48 9.33
N ILE A 151 3.31 -14.75 8.66
CA ILE A 151 3.48 -13.32 8.86
C ILE A 151 2.53 -12.60 7.89
N GLU A 152 1.55 -11.89 8.43
CA GLU A 152 0.58 -11.15 7.62
C GLU A 152 1.20 -9.93 6.91
N PRO A 153 0.59 -9.45 5.81
CA PRO A 153 0.96 -8.18 5.20
C PRO A 153 0.92 -7.03 6.21
N PHE A 154 1.74 -6.01 5.97
CA PHE A 154 1.83 -4.81 6.82
C PHE A 154 2.25 -5.02 8.28
N SER A 155 2.54 -6.25 8.71
CA SER A 155 3.07 -6.48 10.05
C SER A 155 4.37 -5.72 10.31
N LEU A 156 4.60 -5.30 11.57
CA LEU A 156 5.78 -4.50 11.92
C LEU A 156 7.10 -5.20 11.50
N VAL A 157 7.16 -6.52 11.62
CA VAL A 157 8.31 -7.33 11.15
C VAL A 157 8.56 -7.19 9.65
N PHE A 158 7.48 -7.18 8.86
CA PHE A 158 7.59 -6.98 7.42
C PHE A 158 7.95 -5.53 7.07
N LEU A 159 7.38 -4.55 7.77
CA LEU A 159 7.72 -3.13 7.57
C LEU A 159 9.19 -2.86 7.90
N ASP A 160 9.73 -3.47 8.96
CA ASP A 160 11.15 -3.38 9.32
C ASP A 160 12.05 -3.98 8.24
N TYR A 161 11.66 -5.13 7.69
CA TYR A 161 12.36 -5.72 6.54
C TYR A 161 12.41 -4.77 5.34
N LEU A 162 11.29 -4.13 5.00
CA LEU A 162 11.24 -3.19 3.89
C LEU A 162 12.08 -1.94 4.14
N LEU A 163 12.08 -1.41 5.36
CA LEU A 163 12.91 -0.25 5.72
C LEU A 163 14.41 -0.57 5.59
N ALA A 164 14.84 -1.75 6.06
CA ALA A 164 16.21 -2.19 5.91
C ALA A 164 16.59 -2.34 4.42
N LYS A 165 15.73 -2.99 3.63
CA LYS A 165 15.92 -3.17 2.19
C LYS A 165 15.96 -1.83 1.43
N GLY A 166 15.11 -0.88 1.81
CA GLY A 166 15.09 0.46 1.20
C GLY A 166 16.40 1.21 1.47
N LYS A 167 16.93 1.14 2.70
CA LYS A 167 18.25 1.71 3.03
C LYS A 167 19.37 1.08 2.21
N GLU A 168 19.37 -0.25 2.05
CA GLU A 168 20.32 -0.93 1.17
C GLU A 168 20.20 -0.45 -0.29
N LEU A 169 18.98 -0.26 -0.79
CA LEU A 169 18.74 0.21 -2.15
C LEU A 169 19.27 1.63 -2.34
N VAL A 170 19.00 2.54 -1.41
CA VAL A 170 19.56 3.92 -1.42
C VAL A 170 21.08 3.87 -1.45
N GLN A 171 21.71 3.05 -0.60
CA GLN A 171 23.16 2.90 -0.60
C GLN A 171 23.67 2.42 -1.97
N ARG A 172 23.06 1.39 -2.57
CA ARG A 172 23.47 0.89 -3.89
C ARG A 172 23.32 1.96 -4.97
N ILE A 173 22.23 2.74 -4.93
CA ILE A 173 21.98 3.85 -5.86
C ILE A 173 23.10 4.89 -5.75
N ASN A 174 23.42 5.32 -4.53
CA ASN A 174 24.44 6.34 -4.30
C ASN A 174 25.84 5.90 -4.73
N HIS A 175 26.13 4.60 -4.69
CA HIS A 175 27.40 4.04 -5.17
C HIS A 175 27.41 3.66 -6.66
N GLY A 176 26.32 3.89 -7.40
CA GLY A 176 26.20 3.52 -8.81
C GLY A 176 26.17 2.00 -9.06
N GLN A 177 25.88 1.19 -8.03
CA GLN A 177 25.93 -0.28 -8.06
C GLN A 177 24.58 -0.92 -8.45
N VAL A 178 23.75 -0.17 -9.17
CA VAL A 178 22.35 -0.52 -9.43
C VAL A 178 22.23 -1.18 -10.79
N VAL A 179 22.24 -2.51 -10.77
CA VAL A 179 22.10 -3.34 -11.98
C VAL A 179 20.64 -3.46 -12.43
N SER A 180 19.72 -3.59 -11.46
CA SER A 180 18.26 -3.50 -11.60
C SER A 180 17.78 -2.18 -11.00
N TYR A 181 16.65 -1.58 -11.42
CA TYR A 181 16.18 -0.24 -10.98
C TYR A 181 16.91 0.96 -11.60
N LYS A 182 17.16 0.94 -12.92
CA LYS A 182 17.71 2.12 -13.61
C LYS A 182 16.70 3.27 -13.61
N LEU A 183 17.22 4.50 -13.60
CA LEU A 183 16.41 5.68 -13.83
C LEU A 183 15.99 5.67 -15.31
N CYS A 184 14.70 5.85 -15.57
CA CYS A 184 14.15 5.92 -16.91
C CYS A 184 14.10 7.37 -17.40
N ASP A 185 13.85 7.57 -18.69
CA ASP A 185 13.70 8.92 -19.30
C ASP A 185 12.65 9.79 -18.60
N THR A 186 11.65 9.17 -17.97
CA THR A 186 10.59 9.84 -17.21
C THR A 186 11.02 10.29 -15.81
N GLY A 187 12.26 10.01 -15.39
CA GLY A 187 12.78 10.40 -14.08
C GLY A 187 12.37 9.47 -12.92
N TYR A 188 11.67 8.38 -13.21
CA TYR A 188 11.32 7.33 -12.26
C TYR A 188 12.19 6.09 -12.44
N ARG A 189 12.40 5.33 -11.35
CA ARG A 189 13.03 4.01 -11.45
C ARG A 189 11.97 2.95 -11.67
N ASN A 190 12.23 2.04 -12.61
CA ASN A 190 11.40 0.88 -12.84
C ASN A 190 12.22 -0.43 -12.66
N PRO A 191 11.85 -1.32 -11.74
CA PRO A 191 12.47 -2.65 -11.63
C PRO A 191 12.11 -3.61 -12.76
N PHE A 192 11.03 -3.35 -13.49
CA PHE A 192 10.47 -4.27 -14.46
C PHE A 192 10.99 -4.00 -15.88
N THR A 193 10.89 -5.00 -16.74
CA THR A 193 11.31 -4.94 -18.15
C THR A 193 10.25 -4.34 -19.07
N PHE A 194 9.05 -4.08 -18.55
CA PHE A 194 7.91 -3.50 -19.26
C PHE A 194 7.60 -2.10 -18.69
N SER A 195 6.98 -1.27 -19.52
CA SER A 195 6.54 0.09 -19.21
C SER A 195 5.63 0.14 -17.99
N ARG A 196 5.83 1.18 -17.17
CA ARG A 196 4.91 1.58 -16.10
C ARG A 196 4.39 3.00 -16.29
N GLU A 197 4.22 3.41 -17.54
CA GLU A 197 3.47 4.63 -17.83
C GLU A 197 2.01 4.49 -17.36
N PRO A 198 1.29 5.59 -17.04
CA PRO A 198 0.05 5.51 -16.28
C PRO A 198 -1.02 4.62 -16.91
N GLU A 199 -1.17 4.70 -18.24
CA GLU A 199 -2.11 3.87 -18.98
C GLU A 199 -1.73 2.38 -18.95
N ASP A 200 -0.44 2.06 -19.07
CA ASP A 200 0.05 0.69 -19.01
C ASP A 200 -0.09 0.10 -17.61
N GLU A 201 0.23 0.88 -16.58
CA GLU A 201 0.10 0.49 -15.17
C GLU A 201 -1.37 0.28 -14.79
N TYR A 202 -2.25 1.19 -15.20
CA TYR A 202 -3.70 1.07 -15.01
C TYR A 202 -4.21 -0.23 -15.65
N ARG A 203 -3.95 -0.42 -16.95
CA ARG A 203 -4.36 -1.63 -17.68
C ARG A 203 -3.83 -2.90 -17.03
N LEU A 204 -2.53 -2.96 -16.75
CA LEU A 204 -1.90 -4.14 -16.16
C LEU A 204 -2.52 -4.51 -14.82
N LEU A 205 -2.65 -3.56 -13.90
CA LEU A 205 -3.20 -3.85 -12.57
C LEU A 205 -4.67 -4.24 -12.65
N THR A 206 -5.49 -3.57 -13.46
CA THR A 206 -6.91 -3.93 -13.62
C THR A 206 -7.06 -5.38 -14.09
N TYR A 207 -6.32 -5.81 -15.11
CA TYR A 207 -6.35 -7.20 -15.56
C TYR A 207 -5.82 -8.18 -14.48
N LEU A 208 -4.78 -7.81 -13.73
CA LEU A 208 -4.31 -8.64 -12.61
C LEU A 208 -5.38 -8.81 -11.54
N ALA A 209 -6.16 -7.76 -11.26
CA ALA A 209 -7.25 -7.80 -10.29
C ALA A 209 -8.40 -8.69 -10.76
N GLU A 210 -8.80 -8.57 -12.03
CA GLU A 210 -9.81 -9.43 -12.67
C GLU A 210 -9.42 -10.91 -12.62
N GLU A 211 -8.15 -11.23 -12.89
CA GLU A 211 -7.61 -12.59 -12.88
C GLU A 211 -7.23 -13.10 -11.46
N GLN A 212 -7.53 -12.33 -10.40
CA GLN A 212 -7.18 -12.67 -9.01
C GLN A 212 -5.68 -12.95 -8.80
N LEU A 213 -4.85 -12.15 -9.48
CA LEU A 213 -3.39 -12.18 -9.48
C LEU A 213 -2.80 -11.00 -8.69
N ILE A 214 -3.60 -10.39 -7.82
CA ILE A 214 -3.16 -9.43 -6.82
C ILE A 214 -2.94 -10.16 -5.49
N PRO A 215 -1.72 -10.13 -4.91
CA PRO A 215 -1.41 -10.83 -3.67
C PRO A 215 -2.29 -10.43 -2.49
N VAL A 216 -2.56 -9.13 -2.36
CA VAL A 216 -3.42 -8.55 -1.32
C VAL A 216 -4.47 -7.70 -2.01
N ALA A 217 -5.71 -8.17 -2.04
CA ALA A 217 -6.85 -7.40 -2.56
C ALA A 217 -7.19 -6.26 -1.57
N VAL A 218 -6.39 -5.18 -1.60
CA VAL A 218 -6.44 -4.12 -0.58
C VAL A 218 -7.81 -3.45 -0.49
N TRP A 219 -8.59 -3.45 -1.57
CA TRP A 219 -9.96 -2.94 -1.63
C TRP A 219 -10.99 -3.79 -0.89
N ASN A 220 -10.59 -4.90 -0.26
CA ASN A 220 -11.46 -5.77 0.49
C ASN A 220 -11.02 -5.84 1.95
N TRP A 221 -11.88 -5.34 2.83
CA TRP A 221 -11.70 -5.36 4.29
C TRP A 221 -11.32 -6.75 4.83
N ASN A 222 -11.95 -7.80 4.31
CA ASN A 222 -11.77 -9.20 4.71
C ASN A 222 -10.93 -9.98 3.69
N ALA A 223 -10.00 -9.33 2.98
CA ALA A 223 -9.15 -10.03 2.02
C ALA A 223 -8.38 -11.18 2.69
N SER A 224 -8.12 -12.22 1.89
CA SER A 224 -7.26 -13.35 2.26
C SER A 224 -5.97 -13.26 1.45
N PRO A 225 -4.88 -12.67 1.99
CA PRO A 225 -3.62 -12.54 1.29
C PRO A 225 -3.07 -13.88 0.80
N VAL A 226 -2.54 -13.89 -0.43
CA VAL A 226 -1.93 -15.07 -1.03
C VAL A 226 -0.50 -14.75 -1.40
N TRP A 227 0.45 -15.57 -0.95
CA TRP A 227 1.88 -15.40 -1.27
C TRP A 227 2.40 -16.49 -2.20
N ASN A 228 1.74 -17.64 -2.32
CA ASN A 228 2.27 -18.84 -2.95
C ASN A 228 1.96 -18.96 -4.46
N LYS A 229 1.69 -17.84 -5.15
CA LYS A 229 1.54 -17.78 -6.61
C LYS A 229 2.77 -17.10 -7.26
N PRO A 230 3.12 -17.42 -8.52
CA PRO A 230 4.24 -16.80 -9.24
C PRO A 230 3.88 -15.39 -9.76
N PHE A 231 3.62 -14.46 -8.85
CA PHE A 231 3.08 -13.13 -9.20
C PHE A 231 3.99 -12.32 -10.11
N GLN A 232 5.31 -12.48 -9.99
CA GLN A 232 6.26 -11.75 -10.80
C GLN A 232 6.23 -12.25 -12.26
N GLU A 233 6.25 -13.56 -12.45
CA GLU A 233 6.18 -14.20 -13.75
C GLU A 233 4.84 -13.91 -14.42
N MET A 234 3.73 -14.07 -13.70
CA MET A 234 2.39 -13.80 -14.24
C MET A 234 2.20 -12.33 -14.64
N ARG A 235 2.77 -11.39 -13.89
CA ARG A 235 2.74 -9.96 -14.25
C ARG A 235 3.52 -9.68 -15.53
N GLN A 236 4.67 -10.35 -15.74
CA GLN A 236 5.44 -10.24 -16.98
C GLN A 236 4.69 -10.85 -18.17
N GLU A 237 4.14 -12.06 -18.00
CA GLU A 237 3.34 -12.72 -19.03
C GLU A 237 2.11 -11.89 -19.43
N LEU A 238 1.43 -11.30 -18.46
CA LEU A 238 0.27 -10.47 -18.72
C LEU A 238 0.67 -9.15 -19.41
N ALA A 239 1.77 -8.53 -19.02
CA ALA A 239 2.28 -7.34 -19.71
C ALA A 239 2.54 -7.64 -21.20
N LEU A 240 3.10 -8.81 -21.52
CA LEU A 240 3.27 -9.27 -22.90
C LEU A 240 1.92 -9.47 -23.61
N LYS A 241 0.97 -10.16 -22.98
CA LYS A 241 -0.39 -10.37 -23.54
C LYS A 241 -1.13 -9.06 -23.82
N LEU A 242 -0.92 -8.04 -23.00
CA LEU A 242 -1.53 -6.71 -23.15
C LEU A 242 -0.78 -5.80 -24.13
N ASN A 243 0.30 -6.28 -24.76
CA ASN A 243 1.18 -5.50 -25.64
C ASN A 243 1.75 -4.24 -24.95
N ILE A 244 2.02 -4.32 -23.65
CA ILE A 244 2.69 -3.25 -22.91
C ILE A 244 4.13 -3.17 -23.40
N GLN A 245 4.56 -1.96 -23.74
CA GLN A 245 5.84 -1.75 -24.39
C GLN A 245 7.00 -2.09 -23.44
N PRO A 246 8.17 -2.50 -23.97
CA PRO A 246 9.37 -2.63 -23.16
C PRO A 246 9.74 -1.32 -22.48
N GLN A 247 10.33 -1.41 -21.29
CA GLN A 247 10.82 -0.23 -20.57
C GLN A 247 11.93 0.46 -21.38
N LYS A 248 11.82 1.78 -21.55
CA LYS A 248 12.88 2.63 -22.12
C LYS A 248 13.79 3.13 -20.99
N HIS A 249 15.10 3.10 -21.22
CA HIS A 249 16.17 3.49 -20.29
C HIS A 249 17.10 4.50 -20.93
#